data_AF-A0A9D2QWA3-F1
#
_entry.id   AF-A0A9D2QWA3-F1
#
_cell.length_a   1.000
_cell.length_b   1.000
_cell.length_c   1.000
_cell.angle_alpha   90.00
_cell.angle_beta   90.00
_cell.angle_gamma   90.00
#
_symmetry.space_group_name_H-M   'P 1'
#
loop_
_entity.id
_entity.type
_entity.pdbx_description
1 polymer ?
#
loop_
_entity_poly.entity_id
_entity_poly.type
_entity_poly.pdbx_seq_one_letter_code
_entity_poly.pdbx_strand_id
1 'polypeptide(L)'
;MQIISDRNSYGEVNPKMKLIDFTNCRRIWGKAYNRANGKNFLMSGQSEDCNEALIQIVPKIRIEAIQNFLEEVPYLSDLQRNFYLTYIQARLEKLLLPAYKHAVNQKDNMDLSSKEPI
;
A
#
# COMPACT_ATOMS: atom_id res chain seq x y z
N MET A 1 1.83 -38.63 1.41
CA MET A 1 2.29 -37.47 2.22
C MET A 1 1.13 -36.49 2.30
N GLN A 2 0.32 -36.59 3.35
CA GLN A 2 -0.87 -35.77 3.57
C GLN A 2 -0.45 -34.38 4.07
N ILE A 3 -0.71 -33.34 3.28
CA ILE A 3 -0.72 -31.97 3.79
C ILE A 3 -2.19 -31.65 4.09
N ILE A 4 -2.45 -31.64 5.38
CA ILE A 4 -3.64 -31.31 6.16
C ILE A 4 -4.71 -30.52 5.38
N SER A 5 -5.85 -31.18 5.24
CA SER A 5 -7.16 -30.64 4.94
C SER A 5 -7.74 -29.92 6.15
N ASP A 6 -7.36 -28.67 6.38
CA ASP A 6 -8.10 -27.82 7.31
C ASP A 6 -9.19 -27.09 6.54
N ARG A 7 -10.40 -27.66 6.60
CA ARG A 7 -11.64 -26.93 6.33
C ARG A 7 -11.73 -25.80 7.34
N ASN A 8 -11.40 -24.58 6.96
CA ASN A 8 -11.77 -23.44 7.79
C ASN A 8 -13.15 -22.93 7.35
N SER A 9 -14.11 -23.13 8.25
CA SER A 9 -15.50 -22.72 8.15
C SER A 9 -15.58 -21.19 8.23
N TYR A 10 -15.67 -20.51 7.10
CA TYR A 10 -16.00 -19.09 7.10
C TYR A 10 -17.46 -18.92 7.53
N GLY A 11 -17.63 -18.60 8.81
CA GLY A 11 -18.87 -18.10 9.39
C GLY A 11 -19.27 -16.76 8.77
N GLU A 12 -20.54 -16.40 8.99
CA GLU A 12 -21.26 -15.29 8.39
C GLU A 12 -20.46 -13.99 8.25
N VAL A 13 -20.51 -13.40 7.05
CA VAL A 13 -19.91 -12.11 6.72
C VAL A 13 -20.54 -11.01 7.56
N ASN A 14 -19.72 -10.33 8.38
CA ASN A 14 -20.15 -9.18 9.17
C ASN A 14 -20.67 -8.05 8.24
N PRO A 15 -21.91 -7.58 8.39
CA PRO A 15 -22.55 -6.63 7.47
C PRO A 15 -21.92 -5.22 7.47
N LYS A 16 -20.93 -4.94 8.33
CA LYS A 16 -20.24 -3.64 8.41
C LYS A 16 -19.00 -3.49 7.53
N MET A 17 -18.55 -4.55 6.83
CA MET A 17 -17.50 -4.39 5.81
C MET A 17 -18.11 -3.77 4.55
N LYS A 18 -17.97 -2.45 4.38
CA LYS A 18 -18.23 -1.80 3.09
C LYS A 18 -17.33 -2.45 2.04
N LEU A 19 -17.94 -3.11 1.06
CA LEU A 19 -17.24 -3.68 -0.08
C LEU A 19 -16.50 -2.54 -0.79
N ILE A 20 -15.17 -2.65 -0.88
CA ILE A 20 -14.38 -1.71 -1.67
C ILE A 20 -14.73 -1.97 -3.13
N ASP A 21 -15.40 -1.01 -3.76
CA ASP A 21 -15.83 -1.12 -5.14
C ASP A 21 -14.69 -0.77 -6.11
N PHE A 22 -14.07 -1.80 -6.69
CA PHE A 22 -13.00 -1.66 -7.69
C PHE A 22 -13.54 -1.52 -9.12
N THR A 23 -14.86 -1.43 -9.32
CA THR A 23 -15.47 -1.40 -10.67
C THR A 23 -15.01 -0.18 -11.48
N ASN A 24 -14.67 0.92 -10.80
CA ASN A 24 -14.16 2.15 -11.42
C ASN A 24 -12.64 2.28 -11.42
N CYS A 25 -11.88 1.26 -10.97
CA CYS A 25 -10.42 1.32 -11.02
C CYS A 25 -9.94 1.19 -12.48
N ARG A 26 -9.12 2.14 -12.92
CA ARG A 26 -8.52 2.15 -14.26
C ARG A 26 -7.66 0.89 -14.46
N ARG A 27 -8.11 -0.03 -15.33
CA ARG A 27 -7.33 -1.20 -15.75
C ARG A 27 -6.29 -0.78 -16.78
N ILE A 28 -5.01 -0.96 -16.46
CA ILE A 28 -3.90 -0.70 -17.39
C ILE A 28 -3.71 -1.94 -18.27
N TRP A 29 -4.27 -1.91 -19.48
CA TRP A 29 -4.09 -2.98 -20.48
C TRP A 29 -2.80 -2.77 -21.28
N GLY A 30 -2.09 -3.85 -21.61
CA GLY A 30 -0.92 -3.79 -22.52
C GLY A 30 0.46 -3.63 -21.87
N LYS A 31 0.57 -3.53 -20.54
CA LYS A 31 1.84 -3.75 -19.83
C LYS A 31 1.85 -5.17 -19.28
N ALA A 32 2.66 -6.06 -19.86
CA ALA A 32 2.93 -7.35 -19.23
C ALA A 32 3.46 -7.06 -17.81
N TYR A 33 2.78 -7.59 -16.79
CA TYR A 33 3.25 -7.51 -15.41
C TYR A 33 4.47 -8.44 -15.28
N ASN A 34 5.61 -8.00 -15.81
CA ASN A 34 6.88 -8.72 -15.80
C ASN A 34 7.37 -8.80 -14.36
N ARG A 35 6.81 -9.72 -13.55
CA ARG A 35 7.12 -9.95 -12.11
C ARG A 35 7.78 -8.73 -11.47
N ALA A 36 7.10 -7.58 -11.52
CA ALA A 36 7.71 -6.34 -11.10
C ALA A 36 7.81 -6.45 -9.58
N ASN A 37 9.03 -6.52 -9.07
CA ASN A 37 9.24 -6.42 -7.64
C ASN A 37 8.73 -5.04 -7.22
N GLY A 38 7.60 -4.99 -6.49
CA GLY A 38 6.96 -3.74 -6.09
C GLY A 38 7.93 -2.79 -5.39
N LYS A 39 8.92 -3.34 -4.67
CA LYS A 39 10.01 -2.54 -4.10
C LYS A 39 10.84 -1.83 -5.15
N ASN A 40 11.34 -2.58 -6.14
CA ASN A 40 12.21 -2.03 -7.17
C ASN A 40 11.47 -1.03 -8.05
N PHE A 41 10.18 -1.27 -8.32
CA PHE A 41 9.35 -0.37 -9.10
C PHE A 41 9.06 0.95 -8.37
N LEU A 42 8.69 0.89 -7.08
CA LEU A 42 8.45 2.10 -6.28
C LEU A 42 9.73 2.93 -6.13
N MET A 43 10.87 2.26 -5.94
CA MET A 43 12.16 2.93 -5.77
C MET A 43 12.75 3.43 -7.09
N SER A 44 12.35 2.90 -8.25
CA SER A 44 12.84 3.40 -9.54
C SER A 44 12.31 4.80 -9.85
N GLY A 45 11.15 5.18 -9.31
CA GLY A 45 10.55 6.50 -9.50
C GLY A 45 10.21 6.84 -10.96
N GLN A 46 10.14 5.84 -11.85
CA GLN A 46 9.97 6.05 -13.30
C GLN A 46 8.53 6.35 -13.73
N SER A 47 7.56 6.27 -12.82
CA SER A 47 6.14 6.41 -13.12
C SER A 47 5.57 7.64 -12.43
N GLU A 48 5.28 8.69 -13.20
CA GLU A 48 4.73 9.94 -12.69
C GLU A 48 3.41 9.74 -11.93
N ASP A 49 2.46 9.00 -12.51
CA ASP A 49 1.19 8.62 -11.85
C ASP A 49 1.40 7.92 -10.49
N CYS A 50 2.47 7.11 -10.38
CA CYS A 50 2.78 6.38 -9.15
C CYS A 50 3.40 7.32 -8.11
N ASN A 51 4.30 8.21 -8.54
CA ASN A 51 4.92 9.22 -7.69
C ASN A 51 3.85 10.18 -7.15
N GLU A 52 2.90 10.61 -7.98
CA GLU A 52 1.78 11.45 -7.52
C GLU A 52 0.91 10.71 -6.51
N ALA A 53 0.54 9.45 -6.79
CA ALA A 53 -0.22 8.63 -5.86
C ALA A 53 0.52 8.44 -4.52
N LEU A 54 1.83 8.25 -4.54
CA LEU A 54 2.67 8.17 -3.33
C LEU A 54 2.59 9.47 -2.52
N ILE A 55 2.75 10.62 -3.17
CA ILE A 55 2.68 11.94 -2.54
C ILE A 55 1.32 12.15 -1.86
N GLN A 56 0.23 11.69 -2.49
CA GLN A 56 -1.11 11.86 -1.97
C GLN A 56 -1.46 10.89 -0.83
N ILE A 57 -1.02 9.63 -0.90
CA ILE A 57 -1.48 8.56 -0.01
C ILE A 57 -0.60 8.43 1.23
N VAL A 58 0.72 8.51 1.09
CA VAL A 58 1.66 8.22 2.20
C VAL A 58 1.43 9.14 3.42
N PRO A 59 1.21 10.46 3.26
CA PRO A 59 0.91 11.34 4.40
C PRO A 59 -0.43 11.04 5.10
N LYS A 60 -1.35 10.35 4.43
CA LYS A 60 -2.68 9.99 4.97
C LYS A 60 -2.66 8.69 5.77
N ILE A 61 -1.55 7.93 5.73
CA ILE A 61 -1.42 6.68 6.46
C ILE A 61 -1.28 6.98 7.96
N ARG A 62 -2.22 6.48 8.76
CA ARG A 62 -2.23 6.62 10.22
C ARG A 62 -2.11 5.25 10.86
N ILE A 63 -0.94 4.93 11.41
CA ILE A 63 -0.67 3.62 12.03
C ILE A 63 -1.60 3.35 13.20
N GLU A 64 -1.92 4.34 14.02
CA GLU A 64 -2.87 4.20 15.14
C GLU A 64 -4.26 3.78 14.67
N ALA A 65 -4.75 4.36 13.57
CA ALA A 65 -6.04 3.99 12.99
C ALA A 65 -6.03 2.54 12.46
N ILE A 66 -4.89 2.10 11.90
CA ILE A 66 -4.71 0.71 11.44
C ILE A 66 -4.66 -0.24 12.64
N GLN A 67 -3.95 0.12 13.71
CA GLN A 67 -3.91 -0.67 14.93
C GLN A 67 -5.31 -0.84 15.52
N ASN A 68 -6.05 0.26 15.71
CA ASN A 68 -7.43 0.22 16.20
C ASN A 68 -8.33 -0.62 15.29
N PHE A 69 -8.16 -0.53 13.97
CA PHE A 69 -8.88 -1.40 13.03
C PHE A 69 -8.57 -2.88 13.27
N LEU A 70 -7.31 -3.26 13.45
CA LEU A 70 -6.93 -4.66 13.69
C LEU A 70 -7.44 -5.19 15.04
N GLU A 71 -7.63 -4.32 16.04
CA GLU A 71 -8.27 -4.65 17.32
C GLU A 71 -9.75 -5.04 17.14
N GLU A 72 -10.46 -4.38 16.21
CA GLU A 72 -11.88 -4.62 15.94
C GLU A 72 -12.15 -5.85 15.06
N VAL A 73 -11.13 -6.41 14.40
CA VAL A 73 -11.30 -7.56 13.51
C VAL A 73 -11.58 -8.83 14.33
N PRO A 74 -12.77 -9.44 14.21
CA PRO A 74 -13.08 -10.67 14.93
C PRO A 74 -12.23 -11.84 14.40
N TYR A 75 -11.99 -12.82 15.27
CA TYR A 75 -11.24 -14.05 14.95
C TYR A 75 -9.75 -13.85 14.59
N LEU A 76 -9.21 -12.64 14.76
CA LEU A 76 -7.78 -12.39 14.64
C LEU A 76 -7.11 -12.69 15.99
N SER A 77 -6.11 -13.57 15.99
CA SER A 77 -5.32 -13.82 17.20
C SER A 77 -4.35 -12.67 17.49
N ASP A 78 -3.92 -12.54 18.74
CA ASP A 78 -2.92 -11.53 19.14
C ASP A 78 -1.63 -11.66 18.33
N LEU A 79 -1.20 -12.90 18.04
CA LEU A 79 -0.03 -13.16 17.22
C LEU A 79 -0.22 -12.64 15.79
N GLN A 80 -1.37 -12.92 15.17
CA GLN A 80 -1.68 -12.43 13.83
C GLN A 80 -1.76 -10.91 13.81
N ARG A 81 -2.43 -10.31 14.79
CA ARG A 81 -2.54 -8.85 14.94
C ARG A 81 -1.17 -8.20 15.03
N ASN A 82 -0.32 -8.72 15.91
CA ASN A 82 1.04 -8.21 16.10
C ASN A 82 1.88 -8.38 14.82
N PHE A 83 1.75 -9.52 14.14
CA PHE A 83 2.41 -9.75 12.86
C PHE A 83 2.00 -8.73 11.80
N TYR A 84 0.69 -8.52 11.61
CA TYR A 84 0.19 -7.56 10.61
C TYR A 84 0.62 -6.12 10.92
N LEU A 85 0.51 -5.70 12.18
CA LEU A 85 0.91 -4.35 12.59
C LEU A 85 2.40 -4.12 12.34
N THR A 86 3.25 -5.05 12.82
CA THR A 86 4.71 -5.00 12.63
C THR A 86 5.06 -4.96 11.14
N TYR A 87 4.40 -5.80 10.34
CA TYR A 87 4.68 -5.90 8.92
C TYR A 87 4.27 -4.63 8.14
N ILE A 88 3.12 -4.05 8.47
CA ILE A 88 2.66 -2.79 7.86
C ILE A 88 3.60 -1.65 8.24
N GLN A 89 4.00 -1.54 9.50
CA GLN A 89 4.98 -0.55 9.97
C GLN A 89 6.31 -0.70 9.23
N ALA A 90 6.84 -1.93 9.14
CA ALA A 90 8.09 -2.19 8.43
C ALA A 90 7.99 -1.81 6.93
N ARG A 91 6.87 -2.08 6.27
CA ARG A 91 6.65 -1.66 4.88
C ARG A 91 6.53 -0.14 4.75
N LEU A 92 5.85 0.53 5.67
CA LEU A 92 5.79 1.98 5.66
C LEU A 92 7.20 2.58 5.78
N GLU A 93 7.98 2.11 6.75
CA GLU A 93 9.31 2.62 7.05
C GLU A 93 10.36 2.28 5.97
N LYS A 94 10.43 1.02 5.55
CA LYS A 94 11.50 0.52 4.68
C LYS A 94 11.19 0.63 3.19
N LEU A 95 9.94 0.96 2.82
CA LEU A 95 9.51 1.01 1.44
C LEU A 95 8.80 2.31 1.06
N LEU A 96 7.67 2.61 1.71
CA LEU A 96 6.80 3.72 1.28
C LEU A 96 7.39 5.09 1.63
N LEU A 97 7.98 5.26 2.82
CA LEU A 97 8.59 6.53 3.21
C LEU A 97 9.82 6.88 2.34
N PRO A 98 10.76 5.97 2.04
CA PRO A 98 11.83 6.25 1.10
C PRO A 98 11.33 6.61 -0.30
N ALA A 99 10.36 5.87 -0.84
CA ALA A 99 9.79 6.13 -2.15
C ALA A 99 9.05 7.48 -2.20
N TYR A 100 8.29 7.82 -1.14
CA TYR A 100 7.63 9.11 -0.99
C TYR A 100 8.64 10.28 -0.97
N LYS A 101 9.70 10.18 -0.16
CA LYS A 101 10.75 11.22 -0.11
C LYS A 101 11.38 11.44 -1.47
N HIS A 102 11.65 10.35 -2.19
CA HIS A 102 12.17 10.42 -3.55
C HIS A 102 11.18 11.11 -4.50
N ALA A 103 9.88 10.75 -4.46
CA ALA A 103 8.84 11.36 -5.28
C ALA A 103 8.67 12.87 -5.01
N VAL A 104 8.67 13.29 -3.75
CA VAL A 104 8.58 14.71 -3.37
C VAL A 104 9.80 15.49 -3.91
N ASN A 105 11.01 14.97 -3.68
CA ASN A 105 12.22 15.62 -4.17
C ASN A 105 12.23 15.76 -5.70
N GLN A 106 11.73 14.76 -6.44
CA GLN A 106 11.62 14.85 -7.90
C GLN A 106 10.64 15.95 -8.33
N LYS A 107 9.50 16.08 -7.64
CA LYS A 107 8.51 17.12 -7.91
C LYS A 107 9.06 18.51 -7.64
N ASP A 108 9.72 18.71 -6.50
CA ASP A 108 10.31 20.00 -6.12
C ASP A 108 11.36 20.46 -7.16
N ASN A 109 12.21 19.56 -7.65
CA ASN A 109 13.18 19.86 -8.70
C ASN A 109 12.52 20.26 -10.03
N MET A 110 11.37 19.68 -10.37
CA MET A 110 10.61 20.01 -11.57
C MET A 110 9.93 21.39 -11.47
N ASP A 111 9.45 21.76 -10.28
CA ASP A 111 8.88 23.07 -9.99
C ASP A 111 9.94 24.19 -9.93
N LEU A 112 11.18 23.86 -9.54
CA LEU A 112 12.34 24.78 -9.54
C LEU A 112 12.88 25.06 -10.96
N SER A 113 12.93 24.03 -11.82
CA SER A 113 13.36 24.17 -13.23
C SER A 113 12.37 24.98 -14.08
N SER A 114 11.14 25.19 -13.60
CA SER A 114 10.09 25.93 -14.30
C SER A 114 10.09 27.44 -13.99
N LYS A 115 11.07 27.93 -13.21
CA LYS A 115 11.11 29.33 -12.71
C LYS A 115 12.38 30.11 -13.08
N GLU A 116 13.22 29.64 -14.01
CA GLU A 116 14.35 30.47 -14.47
C GLU A 116 13.84 31.70 -15.26
N PRO A 117 14.10 32.94 -14.80
CA PRO A 117 13.75 34.15 -15.56
C PRO A 117 14.79 34.40 -16.67
N ILE A 118 14.30 34.71 -17.88
CA ILE A 118 15.09 35.36 -18.95
C ILE A 118 15.33 36.83 -18.58
#